data_AF-A0A1J5AXI3-F1
#
_entry.id   AF-A0A1J5AXI3-F1
#
_cell.length_a   1.000
_cell.length_b   1.000
_cell.length_c   1.000
_cell.angle_alpha   90.00
_cell.angle_beta   90.00
_cell.angle_gamma   90.00
#
_symmetry.space_group_name_H-M   'P 1'
#
loop_
_entity.id
_entity.type
_entity.pdbx_description
1 polymer ?
#
loop_
_entity_poly.entity_id
_entity_poly.type
_entity_poly.pdbx_seq_one_letter_code
_entity_poly.pdbx_strand_id
1 'polypeptide(L)'
;MRNSPIQLLLDEHTIISSLEDVIKSIKNNWKNDTDKYKKDVSNILIFLREYSDHFHHFKEDKVLFPEIKNHPDFIYQEIVEGLEQHHELFRENHAKTTKALAENKYEEVQKILESNMNDLLDHIAVENDELFMMAETLFKENELERIYFKFKDIDMELGIDNKNNLANSIKKIPD
;
A
#
# COMPACT_ATOMS: atom_id res chain seq x y z
N MET A 1 -13.12 -10.76 -16.97
CA MET A 1 -14.22 -10.72 -15.99
C MET A 1 -14.55 -9.27 -15.66
N ARG A 2 -15.82 -8.93 -15.40
CA ARG A 2 -16.24 -7.53 -15.16
C ARG A 2 -15.97 -7.05 -13.72
N ASN A 3 -15.78 -7.98 -12.77
CA ASN A 3 -15.63 -7.74 -11.34
C ASN A 3 -14.47 -8.60 -10.77
N SER A 4 -13.21 -8.25 -11.03
CA SER A 4 -12.06 -8.99 -10.50
C SER A 4 -11.50 -8.28 -9.25
N PRO A 5 -11.49 -8.93 -8.06
CA PRO A 5 -10.86 -8.38 -6.87
C PRO A 5 -9.35 -8.24 -7.06
N ILE A 6 -8.73 -9.17 -7.79
CA ILE A 6 -7.30 -9.18 -8.07
C ILE A 6 -6.92 -8.01 -8.99
N GLN A 7 -7.69 -7.78 -10.06
CA GLN A 7 -7.44 -6.61 -10.92
C GLN A 7 -7.57 -5.29 -10.14
N LEU A 8 -8.50 -5.20 -9.19
CA LEU A 8 -8.65 -4.02 -8.35
C LEU A 8 -7.39 -3.76 -7.52
N LEU A 9 -6.82 -4.78 -6.88
CA LEU A 9 -5.58 -4.64 -6.10
C LEU A 9 -4.37 -4.34 -6.99
N LEU A 10 -4.26 -4.97 -8.17
CA LEU A 10 -3.22 -4.65 -9.16
C LEU A 10 -3.28 -3.18 -9.64
N ASP A 11 -4.48 -2.66 -9.85
CA ASP A 11 -4.68 -1.25 -10.20
C ASP A 11 -4.26 -0.32 -9.05
N GLU A 12 -4.51 -0.72 -7.79
CA GLU A 12 -4.04 -0.02 -6.61
C GLU A 12 -2.51 -0.07 -6.48
N HIS A 13 -1.89 -1.22 -6.70
CA HIS A 13 -0.42 -1.38 -6.74
C HIS A 13 0.23 -0.47 -7.77
N THR A 14 -0.36 -0.31 -8.95
CA THR A 14 0.16 0.63 -9.96
C THR A 14 0.23 2.07 -9.42
N ILE A 15 -0.75 2.47 -8.61
CA ILE A 15 -0.77 3.81 -7.99
C ILE A 15 0.26 3.87 -6.86
N ILE A 16 0.31 2.85 -6.00
CA ILE A 16 1.25 2.79 -4.86
C ILE A 16 2.70 2.83 -5.34
N SER A 17 3.06 2.03 -6.36
CA SER A 17 4.41 1.97 -6.90
C SER A 17 4.88 3.29 -7.53
N SER A 18 3.96 4.14 -8.01
CA SER A 18 4.32 5.46 -8.56
C SER A 18 4.87 6.44 -7.50
N LEU A 19 4.74 6.10 -6.20
CA LEU A 19 5.34 6.86 -5.11
C LEU A 19 6.88 6.80 -5.12
N GLU A 20 7.47 5.77 -5.74
CA GLU A 20 8.92 5.62 -5.84
C GLU A 20 9.59 6.85 -6.47
N ASP A 21 9.05 7.33 -7.58
CA ASP A 21 9.57 8.49 -8.30
C ASP A 21 9.43 9.78 -7.48
N VAL A 22 8.34 9.91 -6.72
CA VAL A 22 8.11 11.04 -5.81
C VAL A 22 9.13 11.05 -4.66
N ILE A 23 9.40 9.90 -4.05
CA ILE A 23 10.41 9.79 -2.97
C ILE A 23 11.81 10.16 -3.51
N LYS A 24 12.11 9.77 -4.75
CA LYS A 24 13.38 10.13 -5.42
C LYS A 24 13.46 11.62 -5.73
N SER A 25 12.39 12.26 -6.21
CA SER A 25 12.41 13.68 -6.61
C SER A 25 12.60 14.61 -5.41
N ILE A 26 12.10 14.25 -4.23
CA ILE A 26 12.24 15.09 -3.03
C ILE A 26 13.58 14.94 -2.31
N LYS A 27 14.43 14.01 -2.76
CA LYS A 27 15.71 13.69 -2.12
C LYS A 27 16.58 14.93 -2.02
N ASN A 28 17.11 15.18 -0.82
CA ASN A 28 17.93 16.35 -0.47
C ASN A 28 17.22 17.71 -0.52
N ASN A 29 15.92 17.81 -0.81
CA ASN A 29 15.24 19.10 -0.92
C ASN A 29 15.28 19.92 0.38
N TRP A 30 15.41 19.27 1.54
CA TRP A 30 15.58 19.95 2.83
C TRP A 30 16.80 20.88 2.89
N LYS A 31 17.82 20.65 2.03
CA LYS A 31 19.03 21.50 1.96
C LYS A 31 18.74 22.87 1.34
N ASN A 32 17.70 22.97 0.51
CA ASN A 32 17.33 24.19 -0.23
C ASN A 32 16.04 24.80 0.32
N ASP A 33 15.04 23.97 0.61
CA ASP A 33 13.73 24.38 1.10
C ASP A 33 13.20 23.32 2.09
N THR A 34 13.48 23.55 3.37
CA THR A 34 13.06 22.67 4.46
C THR A 34 11.54 22.59 4.59
N ASP A 35 10.82 23.69 4.41
CA ASP A 35 9.37 23.72 4.60
C ASP A 35 8.64 22.98 3.48
N LYS A 36 9.12 23.13 2.23
CA LYS A 36 8.65 22.30 1.12
C LYS A 36 8.92 20.82 1.35
N TYR A 37 10.14 20.45 1.74
CA TYR A 37 10.47 19.04 2.02
C TYR A 37 9.56 18.44 3.10
N LYS A 38 9.33 19.15 4.21
CA LYS A 38 8.41 18.71 5.27
C LYS A 38 7.00 18.49 4.76
N LYS A 39 6.50 19.42 3.94
CA LYS A 39 5.18 19.32 3.34
C LYS A 39 5.08 18.11 2.42
N ASP A 40 6.06 17.90 1.55
CA ASP A 40 6.06 16.78 0.61
C ASP A 40 6.14 15.43 1.35
N VAL A 41 7.03 15.29 2.35
CA VAL A 41 7.10 14.11 3.21
C VAL A 41 5.79 13.87 3.95
N SER A 42 5.16 14.94 4.47
CA SER A 42 3.87 14.80 5.16
C SER A 42 2.77 14.27 4.22
N ASN A 43 2.76 14.72 2.96
CA ASN A 43 1.82 14.21 1.96
C ASN A 43 2.08 12.74 1.62
N ILE A 44 3.36 12.34 1.50
CA ILE A 44 3.77 10.94 1.30
C ILE A 44 3.29 10.07 2.47
N LEU A 45 3.49 10.52 3.72
CA LEU A 45 3.04 9.80 4.92
C LEU A 45 1.52 9.70 5.00
N ILE A 46 0.78 10.73 4.59
CA ILE A 46 -0.68 10.67 4.48
C ILE A 46 -1.08 9.64 3.43
N PHE A 47 -0.45 9.63 2.26
CA PHE A 47 -0.76 8.67 1.22
C PHE A 47 -0.50 7.22 1.66
N LEU A 48 0.68 6.93 2.23
CA LEU A 48 1.02 5.59 2.72
C LEU A 48 0.03 5.10 3.80
N ARG A 49 -0.37 5.97 4.72
CA ARG A 49 -1.33 5.60 5.77
C ARG A 49 -2.75 5.45 5.25
N GLU A 50 -3.23 6.43 4.50
CA GLU A 50 -4.65 6.46 4.14
C GLU A 50 -4.91 5.61 2.90
N TYR A 51 -4.10 5.71 1.85
CA TYR A 51 -4.31 4.94 0.61
C TYR A 51 -3.73 3.53 0.70
N SER A 52 -2.43 3.40 0.95
CA SER A 52 -1.77 2.07 0.94
C SER A 52 -2.25 1.20 2.11
N ASP A 53 -2.32 1.74 3.32
CA ASP A 53 -2.72 0.95 4.49
C ASP A 53 -4.26 0.90 4.66
N HIS A 54 -4.94 2.02 4.91
CA HIS A 54 -6.37 1.99 5.24
C HIS A 54 -7.29 1.56 4.08
N PHE A 55 -6.92 1.78 2.81
CA PHE A 55 -7.73 1.27 1.68
C PHE A 55 -7.22 -0.06 1.16
N HIS A 56 -5.93 -0.19 0.88
CA HIS A 56 -5.39 -1.34 0.16
C HIS A 56 -5.07 -2.51 1.09
N HIS A 57 -4.09 -2.40 2.00
CA HIS A 57 -3.79 -3.47 2.96
C HIS A 57 -5.00 -3.84 3.83
N PHE A 58 -5.88 -2.89 4.14
CA PHE A 58 -7.11 -3.19 4.89
C PHE A 58 -8.02 -4.18 4.15
N LYS A 59 -8.11 -4.13 2.82
CA LYS A 59 -8.85 -5.13 2.03
C LYS A 59 -8.20 -6.50 2.14
N GLU A 60 -6.89 -6.56 2.10
CA GLU A 60 -6.14 -7.80 2.24
C GLU A 60 -6.30 -8.38 3.64
N ASP A 61 -5.96 -7.61 4.68
CA ASP A 61 -6.02 -8.00 6.08
C ASP A 61 -7.43 -8.43 6.53
N LYS A 62 -8.48 -7.75 6.03
CA LYS A 62 -9.86 -8.00 6.50
C LYS A 62 -10.64 -8.96 5.62
N VAL A 63 -10.23 -9.17 4.38
CA VAL A 63 -11.00 -9.97 3.43
C VAL A 63 -10.13 -10.98 2.71
N LEU A 64 -9.14 -10.56 1.92
CA LEU A 64 -8.41 -11.51 1.05
C LEU A 64 -7.65 -12.56 1.86
N PHE A 65 -6.83 -12.13 2.82
CA PHE A 65 -6.01 -13.03 3.63
C PHE A 65 -6.88 -13.99 4.45
N PRO A 66 -7.95 -13.54 5.16
CA PRO A 66 -8.87 -14.48 5.79
C PRO A 66 -9.55 -15.46 4.83
N GLU A 67 -9.98 -15.02 3.64
CA GLU A 67 -10.62 -15.94 2.67
C GLU A 67 -9.62 -16.98 2.17
N ILE A 68 -8.36 -16.59 1.90
CA ILE A 68 -7.29 -17.52 1.48
C ILE A 68 -6.99 -18.50 2.60
N LYS A 69 -6.70 -18.02 3.81
CA LYS A 69 -6.32 -18.86 4.96
C LYS A 69 -7.39 -19.87 5.33
N ASN A 70 -8.67 -19.54 5.16
CA ASN A 70 -9.79 -20.42 5.48
C ASN A 70 -10.19 -21.35 4.32
N HIS A 71 -9.58 -21.22 3.14
CA HIS A 71 -9.90 -22.09 2.02
C HIS A 71 -9.32 -23.50 2.28
N PRO A 72 -10.11 -24.59 2.10
CA PRO A 72 -9.68 -25.95 2.45
C PRO A 72 -8.46 -26.45 1.67
N ASP A 73 -8.27 -25.94 0.44
CA ASP A 73 -7.15 -26.35 -0.44
C ASP A 73 -5.89 -25.51 -0.24
N PHE A 74 -5.91 -24.48 0.63
CA PHE A 74 -4.75 -23.63 0.87
C PHE A 74 -3.88 -24.17 2.01
N ILE A 75 -2.60 -24.42 1.70
CA ILE A 75 -1.65 -25.07 2.62
C ILE A 75 -0.43 -24.20 2.96
N TYR A 76 -0.23 -23.06 2.29
CA TYR A 76 0.99 -22.24 2.39
C TYR A 76 0.79 -21.06 3.35
N GLN A 77 0.39 -21.31 4.59
CA GLN A 77 0.05 -20.25 5.56
C GLN A 77 1.20 -19.23 5.75
N GLU A 78 2.44 -19.69 5.68
CA GLU A 78 3.66 -18.88 5.84
C GLU A 78 3.74 -17.69 4.87
N ILE A 79 3.22 -17.80 3.64
CA ILE A 79 3.23 -16.68 2.68
C ILE A 79 2.34 -15.52 3.17
N VAL A 80 1.14 -15.85 3.66
CA VAL A 80 0.19 -14.86 4.16
C VAL A 80 0.70 -14.27 5.47
N GLU A 81 1.25 -15.08 6.37
CA GLU A 81 1.84 -14.62 7.62
C GLU A 81 3.03 -13.67 7.37
N GLY A 82 3.87 -13.94 6.37
CA GLY A 82 4.96 -13.04 5.97
C GLY A 82 4.46 -11.69 5.45
N LEU A 83 3.42 -11.69 4.62
CA LEU A 83 2.80 -10.46 4.11
C LEU A 83 2.12 -9.65 5.23
N GLU A 84 1.41 -10.30 6.16
CA GLU A 84 0.85 -9.66 7.35
C GLU A 84 1.94 -9.01 8.22
N GLN A 85 3.11 -9.65 8.36
CA GLN A 85 4.26 -9.06 9.06
C GLN A 85 4.84 -7.84 8.33
N HIS A 86 4.87 -7.86 6.99
CA HIS A 86 5.30 -6.71 6.20
C HIS A 86 4.34 -5.51 6.42
N HIS A 87 3.02 -5.74 6.46
CA HIS A 87 2.04 -4.70 6.77
C HIS A 87 2.33 -4.02 8.12
N GLU A 88 2.62 -4.80 9.17
CA GLU A 88 3.00 -4.23 10.47
C GLU A 88 4.33 -3.45 10.41
N LEU A 89 5.33 -3.96 9.69
CA LEU A 89 6.60 -3.27 9.52
C LEU A 89 6.43 -1.92 8.80
N PHE A 90 5.55 -1.84 7.78
CA PHE A 90 5.23 -0.59 7.11
C PHE A 90 4.56 0.41 8.06
N ARG A 91 3.64 -0.06 8.92
CA ARG A 91 3.03 0.76 9.98
C ARG A 91 4.06 1.27 10.98
N GLU A 92 5.02 0.45 11.38
CA GLU A 92 6.13 0.88 12.24
C GLU A 92 7.03 1.92 11.56
N ASN A 93 7.39 1.71 10.30
CA ASN A 93 8.23 2.62 9.54
C ASN A 93 7.55 3.96 9.30
N HIS A 94 6.23 3.99 9.14
CA HIS A 94 5.44 5.22 9.13
C HIS A 94 5.61 6.01 10.44
N ALA A 95 5.47 5.33 11.59
CA ALA A 95 5.65 5.96 12.90
C ALA A 95 7.09 6.46 13.12
N LYS A 96 8.10 5.67 12.72
CA LYS A 96 9.53 6.05 12.78
C LYS A 96 9.79 7.29 11.92
N THR A 97 9.30 7.31 10.69
CA THR A 97 9.47 8.44 9.75
C THR A 97 8.78 9.71 10.27
N THR A 98 7.55 9.58 10.78
CA THR A 98 6.80 10.70 11.38
C THR A 98 7.57 11.31 12.55
N LYS A 99 8.13 10.47 13.43
CA LYS A 99 8.95 10.92 14.55
C LYS A 99 10.23 11.62 14.09
N ALA A 100 10.97 11.01 13.16
CA ALA A 100 12.20 11.58 12.61
C ALA A 100 11.94 12.95 11.93
N LEU A 101 10.80 13.09 11.24
CA LEU A 101 10.39 14.35 10.63
C LEU A 101 10.13 15.44 11.68
N ALA A 102 9.42 15.11 12.77
CA ALA A 102 9.16 16.03 13.87
C ALA A 102 10.46 16.47 14.59
N GLU A 103 11.45 15.58 14.66
CA GLU A 103 12.78 15.84 15.21
C GLU A 103 13.74 16.53 14.22
N ASN A 104 13.27 16.89 13.02
CA ASN A 104 14.04 17.51 11.93
C ASN A 104 15.24 16.67 11.44
N LYS A 105 15.17 15.33 11.58
CA LYS A 105 16.22 14.40 11.13
C LYS A 105 16.05 14.02 9.66
N TYR A 106 16.18 14.98 8.76
CA TYR A 106 15.76 14.82 7.35
C TYR A 106 16.53 13.74 6.58
N GLU A 107 17.82 13.56 6.85
CA GLU A 107 18.60 12.48 6.21
C GLU A 107 18.10 11.10 6.67
N GLU A 108 17.71 10.96 7.93
CA GLU A 108 17.10 9.73 8.46
C GLU A 108 15.72 9.49 7.84
N VAL A 109 14.88 10.53 7.75
CA VAL A 109 13.58 10.48 7.05
C VAL A 109 13.74 9.95 5.64
N GLN A 110 14.68 10.52 4.86
CA GLN A 110 14.90 10.10 3.48
C GLN A 110 15.35 8.64 3.41
N LYS A 111 16.26 8.20 4.29
CA LYS A 111 16.73 6.82 4.34
C LYS A 111 15.61 5.83 4.67
N ILE A 112 14.74 6.17 5.63
CA ILE A 112 13.60 5.31 5.97
C ILE A 112 12.62 5.23 4.80
N LEU A 113 12.29 6.36 4.15
CA LEU A 113 11.40 6.37 2.98
C LEU A 113 11.95 5.52 1.83
N GLU A 114 13.24 5.66 1.50
CA GLU A 114 13.88 4.88 0.43
C GLU A 114 13.90 3.38 0.76
N SER A 115 14.28 3.00 1.99
CA SER A 115 14.27 1.59 2.41
C SER A 115 12.85 1.02 2.40
N ASN A 116 11.90 1.73 3.00
CA ASN A 116 10.51 1.29 3.09
C ASN A 116 9.85 1.16 1.71
N MET A 117 10.22 2.02 0.76
CA MET A 117 9.73 1.91 -0.62
C MET A 117 10.27 0.67 -1.31
N ASN A 118 11.56 0.33 -1.13
CA ASN A 118 12.11 -0.92 -1.68
C ASN A 118 11.42 -2.15 -1.08
N ASP A 119 11.27 -2.19 0.24
CA ASP A 119 10.58 -3.28 0.93
C ASP A 119 9.12 -3.41 0.46
N LEU A 120 8.45 -2.28 0.19
CA LEU A 120 7.09 -2.25 -0.35
C LEU A 120 7.01 -2.77 -1.79
N LEU A 121 7.99 -2.46 -2.65
CA LEU A 121 8.04 -2.99 -4.01
C LEU A 121 8.30 -4.50 -4.02
N ASP A 122 9.17 -4.99 -3.14
CA ASP A 122 9.41 -6.43 -2.97
C ASP A 122 8.14 -7.13 -2.45
N HIS A 123 7.43 -6.53 -1.50
CA HIS A 123 6.14 -7.02 -1.01
C HIS A 123 5.09 -7.10 -2.12
N ILE A 124 4.91 -6.02 -2.89
CA ILE A 124 3.99 -5.97 -4.04
C ILE A 124 4.34 -7.04 -5.08
N ALA A 125 5.64 -7.32 -5.31
CA ALA A 125 6.05 -8.35 -6.25
C ALA A 125 5.62 -9.75 -5.78
N VAL A 126 5.80 -10.08 -4.50
CA VAL A 126 5.34 -11.36 -3.92
C VAL A 126 3.82 -11.49 -4.04
N GLU A 127 3.08 -10.42 -3.76
CA GLU A 127 1.62 -10.45 -3.90
C GLU A 127 1.16 -10.66 -5.33
N ASN A 128 1.70 -9.88 -6.27
CA ASN A 128 1.33 -9.94 -7.68
C ASN A 128 1.67 -11.30 -8.31
N ASP A 129 2.90 -11.76 -8.12
CA ASP A 129 3.45 -12.88 -8.86
C ASP A 129 3.15 -14.23 -8.19
N GLU A 130 2.90 -14.25 -6.88
CA GLU A 130 2.62 -15.48 -6.13
C GLU A 130 1.22 -15.50 -5.54
N LEU A 131 0.89 -14.58 -4.63
CA LEU A 131 -0.36 -14.66 -3.86
C LEU A 131 -1.60 -14.51 -4.75
N PHE A 132 -1.61 -13.53 -5.65
CA PHE A 132 -2.75 -13.23 -6.50
C PHE A 132 -2.97 -14.32 -7.55
N MET A 133 -1.90 -14.83 -8.17
CA MET A 133 -1.95 -15.99 -9.06
C MET A 133 -2.51 -17.23 -8.35
N MET A 134 -2.13 -17.42 -7.09
CA MET A 134 -2.66 -18.50 -6.26
C MET A 134 -4.14 -18.28 -5.95
N ALA A 135 -4.54 -17.06 -5.57
CA ALA A 135 -5.93 -16.73 -5.26
C ALA A 135 -6.85 -16.96 -6.46
N GLU A 136 -6.44 -16.59 -7.68
CA GLU A 136 -7.22 -16.85 -8.91
C GLU A 136 -7.34 -18.34 -9.24
N THR A 137 -6.39 -19.16 -8.79
CA THR A 137 -6.45 -20.63 -8.93
C THR A 137 -7.32 -21.27 -7.85
N LEU A 138 -7.30 -20.71 -6.65
CA LEU A 138 -7.95 -21.23 -5.45
C LEU A 138 -9.46 -21.01 -5.48
N PHE A 139 -9.90 -19.82 -5.88
CA PHE A 139 -11.29 -19.41 -5.81
C PHE A 139 -12.04 -19.57 -7.14
N LYS A 140 -13.31 -19.96 -7.05
CA LYS A 140 -14.22 -19.93 -8.21
C LYS A 140 -14.62 -18.49 -8.53
N GLU A 141 -15.08 -18.27 -9.77
CA GLU A 141 -15.51 -16.95 -10.25
C GLU A 141 -16.53 -16.26 -9.33
N ASN A 142 -17.51 -17.00 -8.81
CA ASN A 142 -18.52 -16.44 -7.89
C ASN A 142 -17.96 -16.10 -6.49
N GLU A 143 -16.85 -16.73 -6.08
CA GLU A 143 -16.17 -16.44 -4.83
C GLU A 143 -15.30 -15.19 -4.98
N LEU A 144 -14.57 -15.08 -6.10
CA LEU A 144 -13.85 -13.86 -6.48
C LEU A 144 -14.80 -12.66 -6.61
N GLU A 145 -15.97 -12.83 -7.23
CA GLU A 145 -16.97 -11.77 -7.33
C GLU A 145 -17.49 -11.35 -5.94
N ARG A 146 -17.70 -12.30 -5.01
CA ARG A 146 -18.06 -11.98 -3.62
C ARG A 146 -16.97 -11.16 -2.93
N ILE A 147 -15.70 -11.55 -3.08
CA ILE A 147 -14.56 -10.81 -2.52
C ILE A 147 -14.50 -9.39 -3.11
N TYR A 148 -14.71 -9.25 -4.42
CA TYR A 148 -14.75 -7.95 -5.09
C TYR A 148 -15.80 -7.02 -4.49
N PHE A 149 -17.02 -7.50 -4.24
CA PHE A 149 -18.05 -6.66 -3.64
C PHE A 149 -17.72 -6.28 -2.18
N LYS A 150 -17.10 -7.17 -1.40
CA LYS A 150 -16.58 -6.80 -0.06
C LYS A 150 -15.55 -5.67 -0.14
N PHE A 151 -14.65 -5.69 -1.13
CA PHE A 151 -13.71 -4.59 -1.36
C PHE A 151 -14.43 -3.28 -1.73
N LYS A 152 -15.49 -3.36 -2.53
CA LYS A 152 -16.30 -2.18 -2.89
C LYS A 152 -17.03 -1.60 -1.69
N ASP A 153 -17.56 -2.44 -0.82
CA ASP A 153 -18.21 -2.01 0.42
C ASP A 153 -17.22 -1.27 1.32
N ILE A 154 -16.00 -1.82 1.51
CA ILE A 154 -14.91 -1.15 2.24
C ILE A 154 -14.59 0.22 1.63
N ASP A 155 -14.40 0.29 0.30
CA ASP A 155 -14.13 1.56 -0.39
C ASP A 155 -15.24 2.59 -0.14
N MET A 156 -16.51 2.16 -0.11
CA MET A 156 -17.66 3.03 0.13
C MET A 156 -17.72 3.51 1.58
N GLU A 157 -17.50 2.61 2.54
CA GLU A 157 -17.50 2.92 3.98
C GLU A 157 -16.39 3.89 4.37
N LEU A 158 -15.19 3.71 3.80
CA LEU A 158 -14.04 4.59 4.03
C LEU A 158 -14.07 5.89 3.19
N GLY A 159 -14.92 5.94 2.17
CA GLY A 159 -15.15 7.12 1.33
C GLY A 159 -14.36 7.10 0.02
N ILE A 160 -15.02 6.65 -1.05
CA ILE A 160 -14.44 6.51 -2.40
C ILE A 160 -13.90 7.83 -2.98
N ASP A 161 -14.55 8.95 -2.70
CA ASP A 161 -14.11 10.27 -3.17
C ASP A 161 -12.75 10.63 -2.56
N ASN A 162 -12.54 10.30 -1.29
CA ASN A 162 -11.27 10.52 -0.61
C ASN A 162 -10.17 9.64 -1.21
N LYS A 163 -10.46 8.36 -1.46
CA LYS A 163 -9.54 7.43 -2.14
C LYS A 163 -9.07 7.99 -3.48
N ASN A 164 -10.01 8.46 -4.31
CA ASN A 164 -9.71 9.05 -5.60
C ASN A 164 -8.88 10.34 -5.49
N ASN A 165 -9.13 11.16 -4.46
CA ASN A 165 -8.35 12.36 -4.20
C ASN A 165 -6.91 12.02 -3.80
N LEU A 166 -6.72 11.00 -2.94
CA LEU A 166 -5.41 10.51 -2.53
C LEU A 166 -4.60 10.00 -3.73
N ALA A 167 -5.19 9.14 -4.57
CA ALA A 167 -4.56 8.64 -5.79
C ALA A 167 -4.10 9.77 -6.75
N ASN A 168 -4.85 10.87 -6.81
CA ASN A 168 -4.52 12.02 -7.63
C ASN A 168 -3.51 13.00 -6.98
N SER A 169 -3.37 12.95 -5.65
CA SER A 169 -2.51 13.87 -4.90
C SER A 169 -1.03 13.59 -5.11
N ILE A 170 -0.63 12.31 -5.22
CA ILE A 170 0.78 11.94 -5.40
C ILE A 170 1.32 12.36 -6.77
N LYS A 171 0.45 12.35 -7.80
CA LYS A 171 0.77 12.81 -9.16
C LYS A 171 1.01 14.32 -9.26
N LYS A 172 0.73 15.07 -8.19
CA LYS A 172 0.82 16.53 -8.14
C LYS A 172 2.00 17.04 -7.31
N ILE A 173 2.78 16.15 -6.67
CA ILE A 173 4.03 16.53 -6.01
C ILE A 173 5.02 16.84 -7.15
N PRO A 174 5.37 18.11 -7.41
CA PRO A 174 6.16 18.46 -8.57
C PRO A 174 7.56 17.85 -8.50
N ASP A 175 8.11 17.51 -9.67
CA ASP A 175 9.54 17.25 -9.89
C ASP A 175 10.43 18.35 -9.29
#